data_AF-A0A3N7FB06-F1
#
_entry.id   AF-A0A3N7FB06-F1
#
_cell.length_a   1.000
_cell.length_b   1.000
_cell.length_c   1.000
_cell.angle_alpha   90.00
_cell.angle_beta   90.00
_cell.angle_gamma   90.00
#
_symmetry.space_group_name_H-M   'P 1'
#
loop_
_entity.id
_entity.type
_entity.pdbx_description
1 polymer ?
#
loop_
_entity_poly.entity_id
_entity_poly.type
_entity_poly.pdbx_seq_one_letter_code
_entity_poly.pdbx_strand_id
1 'polypeptide(L)'
;MRSGKFDGYDAIFLSPHKFLGGPGSPGILLMRKALYQLRSSAPSTCGGGTVNYVNGFSEKDTLYLNDIEERESGGTPQIIQTIRASLAFWVKEYISHQVIKEQEDIYIEKALNRLLPNKNIWVLGNTTARRQAILSFLIYSTSNSSSTGMIHERDGTDNKDVNDEVLYMWRETGKRRGKPLHGPFIAALLNDVFGIQARGGCACAGPYGHNLLHVNEPSTLAIRSAIEKGYAGVKPGWTRLSFPYYMFNEEFEFILTAIEFLAIYGHRFLPLYHFNWKTGSWTFKKREFKDLVVEENKDNINKFESYLIRAKQIVKLLPKFPSQRKIPQDINPNLLFFQV
;
A
#
# COMPACT_ATOMS: atom_id res chain seq x y z
N MET A 1 -11.88 -24.07 4.77
CA MET A 1 -12.72 -25.27 4.55
C MET A 1 -12.71 -26.09 5.82
N ARG A 2 -13.87 -26.49 6.31
CA ARG A 2 -13.96 -27.36 7.47
C ARG A 2 -13.70 -28.77 6.97
N SER A 3 -12.66 -29.43 7.50
CA SER A 3 -12.35 -30.82 7.13
C SER A 3 -13.62 -31.68 7.26
N GLY A 4 -13.98 -32.37 6.18
CA GLY A 4 -15.13 -33.29 6.13
C GLY A 4 -16.53 -32.66 6.07
N LYS A 5 -16.69 -31.33 5.91
CA LYS A 5 -18.01 -30.69 5.78
C LYS A 5 -18.18 -29.99 4.43
N PHE A 6 -19.43 -29.95 3.96
CA PHE A 6 -19.78 -29.24 2.72
C PHE A 6 -19.77 -27.74 2.97
N ASP A 7 -18.80 -27.05 2.38
CA ASP A 7 -18.58 -25.61 2.63
C ASP A 7 -19.17 -24.72 1.53
N GLY A 8 -19.85 -25.29 0.54
CA GLY A 8 -20.52 -24.56 -0.55
C GLY A 8 -19.61 -24.03 -1.66
N TYR A 9 -18.29 -24.20 -1.54
CA TYR A 9 -17.35 -23.80 -2.61
C TYR A 9 -17.16 -24.91 -3.65
N ASP A 10 -17.04 -24.50 -4.92
CA ASP A 10 -16.79 -25.34 -6.08
C ASP A 10 -15.30 -25.45 -6.41
N ALA A 11 -14.60 -24.33 -6.31
CA ALA A 11 -13.16 -24.24 -6.45
C ALA A 11 -12.60 -23.10 -5.58
N ILE A 12 -11.33 -23.23 -5.21
CA ILE A 12 -10.55 -22.25 -4.46
C ILE A 12 -9.18 -22.17 -5.11
N PHE A 13 -8.77 -20.96 -5.47
CA PHE A 13 -7.38 -20.68 -5.81
C PHE A 13 -6.75 -19.84 -4.71
N LEU A 14 -5.55 -20.25 -4.28
CA LEU A 14 -4.82 -19.59 -3.21
C LEU A 14 -3.34 -19.44 -3.57
N SER A 15 -2.73 -18.42 -2.99
CA SER A 15 -1.33 -18.08 -3.22
C SER A 15 -0.55 -18.21 -1.91
N PRO A 16 0.14 -19.35 -1.68
CA PRO A 16 0.86 -19.58 -0.43
C PRO A 16 1.97 -18.56 -0.18
N HIS A 17 2.47 -17.86 -1.21
CA HIS A 17 3.44 -16.76 -1.07
C HIS A 17 2.97 -15.60 -0.20
N LYS A 18 1.68 -15.55 0.15
CA LYS A 18 1.11 -14.58 1.10
C LYS A 18 1.25 -15.01 2.57
N PHE A 19 1.66 -16.25 2.84
CA PHE A 19 1.93 -16.74 4.19
C PHE A 19 3.42 -16.60 4.54
N LEU A 20 3.70 -16.59 5.85
CA LEU A 20 5.07 -16.57 6.37
C LEU A 20 5.84 -17.80 5.86
N GLY A 21 7.01 -17.57 5.25
CA GLY A 21 7.81 -18.62 4.61
C GLY A 21 7.34 -19.07 3.22
N GLY A 22 6.19 -18.56 2.74
CA GLY A 22 5.62 -18.92 1.46
C GLY A 22 6.29 -18.34 0.19
N PRO A 23 7.01 -17.20 0.19
CA PRO A 23 7.60 -16.66 -1.05
C PRO A 23 8.39 -17.71 -1.84
N GLY A 24 8.07 -17.87 -3.12
CA GLY A 24 8.63 -18.91 -4.00
C GLY A 24 7.82 -20.21 -4.08
N SER A 25 6.67 -20.32 -3.40
CA SER A 25 5.70 -21.41 -3.55
C SER A 25 4.90 -21.32 -4.87
N PRO A 26 4.38 -22.43 -5.42
CA PRO A 26 3.42 -22.38 -6.52
C PRO A 26 2.05 -21.86 -6.04
N GLY A 27 1.19 -21.45 -6.96
CA GLY A 27 -0.24 -21.30 -6.67
C GLY A 27 -0.89 -22.66 -6.47
N ILE A 28 -1.94 -22.73 -5.63
CA ILE A 28 -2.69 -23.97 -5.40
C ILE A 28 -4.12 -23.76 -5.85
N LEU A 29 -4.59 -24.60 -6.76
CA LEU A 29 -5.98 -24.72 -7.15
C LEU A 29 -6.55 -25.99 -6.51
N LEU A 30 -7.59 -25.81 -5.69
CA LEU A 30 -8.43 -26.92 -5.24
C LEU A 30 -9.78 -26.80 -5.94
N MET A 31 -10.25 -27.87 -6.55
CA MET A 31 -11.54 -27.88 -7.23
C MET A 31 -12.23 -29.23 -7.05
N ARG A 32 -13.57 -29.22 -7.10
CA ARG A 32 -14.34 -30.47 -7.12
C ARG A 32 -13.98 -31.27 -8.37
N LYS A 33 -13.71 -32.56 -8.21
CA LYS A 33 -13.38 -33.48 -9.33
C LYS A 33 -14.45 -33.48 -10.43
N ALA A 34 -15.72 -33.23 -10.08
CA ALA A 34 -16.84 -33.13 -11.03
C ALA A 34 -16.74 -31.92 -11.98
N LEU A 35 -15.96 -30.89 -11.63
CA LEU A 35 -15.74 -29.71 -12.47
C LEU A 35 -14.60 -29.93 -13.47
N TYR A 36 -13.79 -30.98 -13.30
CA TYR A 36 -12.71 -31.29 -14.24
C TYR A 36 -13.28 -32.02 -15.46
N GLN A 37 -13.66 -31.24 -16.47
CA GLN A 37 -14.27 -31.71 -17.72
C GLN A 37 -13.24 -32.00 -18.83
N LEU A 38 -11.95 -31.73 -18.58
CA LEU A 38 -10.86 -31.97 -19.55
C LEU A 38 -10.37 -33.44 -19.58
N ARG A 39 -11.10 -34.37 -18.97
CA ARG A 39 -10.69 -35.79 -18.91
C ARG A 39 -10.58 -36.43 -20.30
N SER A 40 -11.43 -36.01 -21.22
CA SER A 40 -11.49 -36.50 -22.60
C SER A 40 -10.77 -35.59 -23.60
N SER A 41 -9.99 -34.63 -23.13
CA SER A 41 -9.22 -33.70 -23.97
C SER A 41 -7.78 -33.60 -23.47
N ALA A 42 -6.96 -32.78 -24.14
CA ALA A 42 -5.67 -32.37 -23.60
C ALA A 42 -5.84 -31.59 -22.27
N PRO A 43 -4.87 -31.69 -21.34
CA PRO A 43 -4.84 -30.85 -20.14
C PRO A 43 -4.57 -29.38 -20.49
N SER A 44 -4.71 -28.48 -19.50
CA SER A 44 -4.51 -27.03 -19.73
C SER A 44 -3.08 -26.68 -20.13
N THR A 45 -2.11 -27.49 -19.69
CA THR A 45 -0.70 -27.36 -20.07
C THR A 45 -0.13 -28.74 -20.37
N CYS A 46 0.24 -28.97 -21.62
CA CYS A 46 0.87 -30.21 -22.07
C CYS A 46 2.38 -30.19 -21.82
N GLY A 47 2.96 -31.33 -21.49
CA GLY A 47 4.41 -31.47 -21.35
C GLY A 47 4.80 -32.92 -21.04
N GLY A 48 6.11 -33.16 -20.90
CA GLY A 48 6.59 -34.42 -20.34
C GLY A 48 5.97 -34.66 -18.96
N GLY A 49 5.65 -35.92 -18.64
CA GLY A 49 5.02 -36.27 -17.37
C GLY A 49 3.49 -36.13 -17.33
N THR A 50 2.82 -35.66 -18.40
CA THR A 50 1.33 -35.62 -18.46
C THR A 50 0.72 -36.70 -19.36
N VAL A 51 1.57 -37.45 -20.06
CA VAL A 51 1.22 -38.39 -21.13
C VAL A 51 1.66 -39.81 -20.81
N ASN A 52 0.83 -40.78 -21.19
CA ASN A 52 1.17 -42.19 -21.28
C ASN A 52 1.78 -42.55 -22.64
N TYR A 53 1.29 -41.91 -23.71
CA TYR A 53 1.73 -42.18 -25.08
C TYR A 53 1.55 -40.96 -25.97
N VAL A 54 2.54 -40.71 -26.81
CA VAL A 54 2.54 -39.66 -27.83
C VAL A 54 3.00 -40.28 -29.14
N ASN A 55 2.37 -39.89 -30.25
CA ASN A 55 2.75 -40.31 -31.59
C ASN A 55 3.08 -39.08 -32.46
N GLY A 56 3.65 -39.31 -33.66
CA GLY A 56 4.04 -38.26 -34.60
C GLY A 56 3.04 -37.96 -35.72
N PHE A 57 1.84 -38.53 -35.68
CA PHE A 57 0.88 -38.51 -36.80
C PHE A 57 -0.42 -37.73 -36.49
N SER A 58 -1.01 -37.97 -35.31
CA SER A 58 -2.32 -37.42 -34.93
C SER A 58 -2.37 -37.14 -33.43
N GLU A 59 -2.69 -35.89 -33.09
CA GLU A 59 -2.87 -35.47 -31.69
C GLU A 59 -4.01 -36.22 -31.00
N LYS A 60 -5.03 -36.64 -31.77
CA LYS A 60 -6.20 -37.38 -31.24
C LYS A 60 -5.84 -38.74 -30.63
N ASP A 61 -4.73 -39.31 -31.07
CA ASP A 61 -4.24 -40.61 -30.60
C ASP A 61 -3.22 -40.46 -29.46
N THR A 62 -3.05 -39.24 -28.92
CA THR A 62 -2.26 -38.99 -27.72
C THR A 62 -3.01 -39.47 -26.49
N LEU A 63 -2.38 -40.32 -25.69
CA LEU A 63 -2.96 -40.81 -24.44
C LEU A 63 -2.37 -40.02 -23.27
N TYR A 64 -3.21 -39.25 -22.59
CA TYR A 64 -2.86 -38.53 -21.38
C TYR A 64 -3.05 -39.39 -20.12
N LEU A 65 -2.40 -39.03 -19.01
CA LEU A 65 -2.56 -39.70 -17.71
C LEU A 65 -4.01 -39.63 -17.22
N ASN A 66 -4.45 -40.49 -16.30
CA ASN A 66 -5.81 -40.43 -15.75
C ASN A 66 -5.92 -39.58 -14.48
N ASP A 67 -4.82 -39.47 -13.73
CA ASP A 67 -4.79 -38.66 -12.52
C ASP A 67 -4.85 -37.17 -12.87
N ILE A 68 -5.75 -36.42 -12.23
CA ILE A 68 -6.00 -35.02 -12.56
C ILE A 68 -4.80 -34.14 -12.22
N GLU A 69 -4.12 -34.39 -11.10
CA GLU A 69 -3.02 -33.54 -10.63
C GLU A 69 -1.78 -33.74 -11.49
N GLU A 70 -1.45 -34.98 -11.84
CA GLU A 70 -0.33 -35.30 -12.73
C GLU A 70 -0.56 -34.75 -14.14
N ARG A 71 -1.79 -34.86 -14.68
CA ARG A 71 -2.15 -34.32 -16.01
C ARG A 71 -1.94 -32.82 -16.14
N GLU A 72 -2.19 -32.05 -15.07
CA GLU A 72 -2.05 -30.59 -15.07
C GLU A 72 -0.65 -30.13 -14.61
N SER A 73 0.27 -31.08 -14.34
CA SER A 73 1.64 -30.82 -13.87
C SER A 73 2.67 -31.05 -14.98
N GLY A 74 2.51 -30.35 -16.11
CA GLY A 74 3.38 -30.50 -17.28
C GLY A 74 4.84 -30.12 -17.04
N GLY A 75 5.74 -31.01 -17.46
CA GLY A 75 7.20 -30.84 -17.33
C GLY A 75 7.73 -31.33 -15.99
N THR A 76 8.88 -30.78 -15.57
CA THR A 76 9.47 -31.10 -14.27
C THR A 76 8.59 -30.54 -13.14
N PRO A 77 8.10 -31.38 -12.22
CA PRO A 77 7.27 -30.91 -11.11
C PRO A 77 8.01 -29.90 -10.23
N GLN A 78 7.27 -28.96 -9.66
CA GLN A 78 7.79 -27.92 -8.76
C GLN A 78 8.02 -28.47 -7.34
N ILE A 79 8.85 -29.51 -7.19
CA ILE A 79 9.01 -30.28 -5.95
C ILE A 79 9.39 -29.38 -4.77
N ILE A 80 10.47 -28.60 -4.91
CA ILE A 80 10.98 -27.73 -3.83
C ILE A 80 9.96 -26.64 -3.48
N GLN A 81 9.30 -26.06 -4.49
CA GLN A 81 8.29 -25.02 -4.28
C GLN A 81 7.05 -25.60 -3.57
N THR A 82 6.69 -26.86 -3.87
CA THR A 82 5.56 -27.57 -3.23
C THR A 82 5.88 -27.89 -1.77
N ILE A 83 7.10 -28.35 -1.47
CA ILE A 83 7.59 -28.51 -0.09
C ILE A 83 7.55 -27.17 0.66
N ARG A 84 7.95 -26.08 0.01
CA ARG A 84 7.85 -24.73 0.62
C ARG A 84 6.41 -24.34 0.92
N ALA A 85 5.48 -24.63 0.01
CA ALA A 85 4.06 -24.37 0.24
C ALA A 85 3.55 -25.15 1.46
N SER A 86 3.86 -26.45 1.57
CA SER A 86 3.41 -27.27 2.71
C SER A 86 3.98 -26.77 4.04
N LEU A 87 5.27 -26.39 4.08
CA LEU A 87 5.89 -25.80 5.26
C LEU A 87 5.25 -24.47 5.67
N ALA A 88 4.90 -23.60 4.72
CA ALA A 88 4.20 -22.35 5.00
C ALA A 88 2.82 -22.60 5.64
N PHE A 89 2.10 -23.62 5.18
CA PHE A 89 0.86 -24.06 5.83
C PHE A 89 1.10 -24.63 7.22
N TRP A 90 2.14 -25.44 7.42
CA TRP A 90 2.47 -25.97 8.75
C TRP A 90 2.77 -24.87 9.76
N VAL A 91 3.54 -23.84 9.37
CA VAL A 91 3.78 -22.67 10.24
C VAL A 91 2.46 -21.97 10.59
N LYS A 92 1.59 -21.75 9.60
CA LYS A 92 0.27 -21.14 9.81
C LYS A 92 -0.61 -21.97 10.76
N GLU A 93 -0.62 -23.30 10.61
CA GLU A 93 -1.41 -24.19 11.47
C GLU A 93 -0.83 -24.27 12.89
N TYR A 94 0.50 -24.29 13.03
CA TYR A 94 1.19 -24.26 14.32
C TYR A 94 0.83 -23.01 15.14
N ILE A 95 0.82 -21.84 14.50
CA ILE A 95 0.42 -20.58 15.16
C ILE A 95 -1.10 -20.52 15.37
N SER A 96 -1.86 -21.21 14.52
CA SER A 96 -3.32 -21.19 14.43
C SER A 96 -3.91 -19.90 13.85
N HIS A 97 -5.03 -20.05 13.16
CA HIS A 97 -5.75 -18.91 12.58
C HIS A 97 -6.40 -17.99 13.63
N GLN A 98 -6.66 -18.49 14.84
CA GLN A 98 -7.30 -17.72 15.92
C GLN A 98 -6.32 -16.69 16.46
N VAL A 99 -5.11 -17.12 16.82
CA VAL A 99 -4.04 -16.24 17.32
C VAL A 99 -3.66 -15.19 16.26
N ILE A 100 -3.51 -15.60 14.99
CA ILE A 100 -3.23 -14.66 13.88
C ILE A 100 -4.33 -13.59 13.81
N LYS A 101 -5.59 -14.03 13.85
CA LYS A 101 -6.73 -13.12 13.76
C LYS A 101 -6.79 -12.15 14.95
N GLU A 102 -6.63 -12.65 16.17
CA GLU A 102 -6.66 -11.83 17.39
C GLU A 102 -5.57 -10.75 17.34
N GLN A 103 -4.35 -11.12 16.95
CA GLN A 103 -3.25 -10.16 16.86
C GLN A 103 -3.46 -9.11 15.77
N GLU A 104 -3.97 -9.52 14.60
CA GLU A 104 -4.29 -8.59 13.51
C GLU A 104 -5.45 -7.65 13.88
N ASP A 105 -6.47 -8.15 14.58
CA ASP A 105 -7.60 -7.35 15.08
C ASP A 105 -7.08 -6.29 16.08
N ILE A 106 -6.19 -6.66 17.02
CA ILE A 106 -5.56 -5.70 17.96
C ILE A 106 -4.83 -4.58 17.21
N TYR A 107 -4.01 -4.92 16.20
CA TYR A 107 -3.26 -3.92 15.46
C TYR A 107 -4.16 -2.98 14.68
N ILE A 108 -5.19 -3.50 13.99
CA ILE A 108 -6.04 -2.65 13.18
C ILE A 108 -6.95 -1.76 14.04
N GLU A 109 -7.46 -2.24 15.16
CA GLU A 109 -8.27 -1.44 16.09
C GLU A 109 -7.45 -0.29 16.68
N LYS A 110 -6.23 -0.57 17.17
CA LYS A 110 -5.32 0.47 17.67
C LYS A 110 -4.98 1.51 16.60
N ALA A 111 -4.66 1.07 15.38
CA ALA A 111 -4.34 1.96 14.28
C ALA A 111 -5.52 2.86 13.89
N LEU A 112 -6.75 2.31 13.84
CA LEU A 112 -7.95 3.10 13.55
C LEU A 112 -8.23 4.11 14.65
N ASN A 113 -8.19 3.70 15.92
CA ASN A 113 -8.42 4.59 17.06
C ASN A 113 -7.44 5.77 17.09
N ARG A 114 -6.17 5.53 16.73
CA ARG A 114 -5.13 6.56 16.70
C ARG A 114 -5.23 7.48 15.48
N LEU A 115 -5.51 6.96 14.30
CA LEU A 115 -5.41 7.73 13.05
C LEU A 115 -6.71 8.40 12.61
N LEU A 116 -7.89 7.87 12.96
CA LEU A 116 -9.18 8.44 12.55
C LEU A 116 -9.43 9.87 13.06
N PRO A 117 -9.02 10.27 14.28
CA PRO A 117 -9.19 11.64 14.75
C PRO A 117 -8.35 12.68 13.98
N ASN A 118 -7.32 12.24 13.25
CA ASN A 118 -6.41 13.16 12.57
C ASN A 118 -7.02 13.71 11.28
N LYS A 119 -7.37 15.00 11.26
CA LYS A 119 -7.99 15.70 10.11
C LYS A 119 -7.16 15.70 8.83
N ASN A 120 -5.85 15.49 8.90
CA ASN A 120 -4.97 15.45 7.73
C ASN A 120 -4.81 14.03 7.18
N ILE A 121 -5.36 13.02 7.84
CA ILE A 121 -5.35 11.63 7.40
C ILE A 121 -6.77 11.28 6.95
N TRP A 122 -6.88 10.55 5.86
CA TRP A 122 -8.12 9.87 5.51
C TRP A 122 -7.83 8.38 5.37
N VAL A 123 -8.33 7.60 6.34
CA VAL A 123 -8.34 6.14 6.24
C VAL A 123 -9.43 5.73 5.25
N LEU A 124 -9.03 4.95 4.25
CA LEU A 124 -9.89 4.56 3.15
C LEU A 124 -10.67 3.27 3.41
N GLY A 125 -11.82 3.17 2.73
CA GLY A 125 -12.77 2.07 2.87
C GLY A 125 -13.64 2.21 4.12
N ASN A 126 -14.48 1.20 4.36
CA ASN A 126 -15.32 1.18 5.54
C ASN A 126 -14.46 0.97 6.81
N THR A 127 -14.56 1.89 7.77
CA THR A 127 -13.80 1.89 9.03
C THR A 127 -14.50 1.17 10.18
N THR A 128 -15.77 0.78 9.98
CA THR A 128 -16.60 0.06 10.96
C THR A 128 -16.74 -1.44 10.64
N ALA A 129 -16.57 -1.81 9.37
CA ALA A 129 -16.61 -3.20 8.95
C ALA A 129 -15.34 -3.96 9.41
N ARG A 130 -15.50 -5.26 9.68
CA ARG A 130 -14.36 -6.16 9.93
C ARG A 130 -13.39 -6.10 8.77
N ARG A 131 -12.10 -5.97 9.07
CA ARG A 131 -11.06 -5.86 8.07
C ARG A 131 -9.79 -6.54 8.55
N GLN A 132 -8.98 -7.01 7.60
CA GLN A 132 -7.61 -7.46 7.87
C GLN A 132 -6.77 -6.27 8.33
N ALA A 133 -5.63 -6.53 8.98
CA ALA A 133 -4.69 -5.51 9.44
C ALA A 133 -3.91 -4.83 8.29
N ILE A 134 -4.65 -4.32 7.31
CA ILE A 134 -4.17 -3.62 6.13
C ILE A 134 -4.79 -2.24 6.13
N LEU A 135 -3.94 -1.22 6.23
CA LEU A 135 -4.35 0.17 6.27
C LEU A 135 -4.09 0.81 4.91
N SER A 136 -5.14 1.32 4.28
CA SER A 136 -5.06 2.17 3.09
C SER A 136 -5.45 3.58 3.47
N PHE A 137 -4.63 4.58 3.14
CA PHE A 137 -4.86 5.96 3.60
C PHE A 137 -4.32 7.00 2.63
N LEU A 138 -4.84 8.22 2.75
CA LEU A 138 -4.32 9.44 2.16
C LEU A 138 -3.84 10.38 3.24
N ILE A 139 -2.74 11.07 2.97
CA ILE A 139 -2.27 12.20 3.77
C ILE A 139 -2.55 13.48 2.98
N TYR A 140 -3.11 14.48 3.63
CA TYR A 140 -3.45 15.76 3.02
C TYR A 140 -2.43 16.81 3.37
N SER A 141 -2.13 17.66 2.39
CA SER A 141 -1.34 18.86 2.65
C SER A 141 -2.17 19.90 3.38
N THR A 142 -1.49 20.93 3.89
CA THR A 142 -2.13 22.07 4.52
C THR A 142 -1.64 23.38 3.90
N SER A 143 -2.51 24.40 3.88
CA SER A 143 -2.19 25.73 3.36
C SER A 143 -2.66 26.85 4.29
N ASN A 144 -2.02 28.02 4.15
CA ASN A 144 -2.35 29.23 4.90
C ASN A 144 -3.07 30.31 4.07
N SER A 145 -3.49 30.02 2.84
CA SER A 145 -4.18 31.03 2.02
C SER A 145 -5.57 31.35 2.59
N SER A 146 -5.77 32.62 2.95
CA SER A 146 -7.09 33.20 3.15
C SER A 146 -7.76 33.31 1.79
N SER A 147 -8.81 32.53 1.54
CA SER A 147 -9.74 32.91 0.47
C SER A 147 -10.39 34.23 0.91
N THR A 148 -10.16 35.28 0.12
CA THR A 148 -10.87 36.56 0.20
C THR A 148 -12.38 36.31 0.33
N GLY A 149 -12.93 36.79 1.43
CA GLY A 149 -14.33 36.66 1.83
C GLY A 149 -14.43 37.15 3.27
N MET A 150 -14.62 38.45 3.43
CA MET A 150 -14.80 39.10 4.73
C MET A 150 -15.94 38.42 5.49
N ILE A 151 -15.63 37.86 6.67
CA ILE A 151 -16.55 37.91 7.82
C ILE A 151 -15.70 38.31 9.01
N HIS A 152 -15.95 39.53 9.49
CA HIS A 152 -15.51 39.99 10.79
C HIS A 152 -16.24 39.16 11.85
N GLU A 153 -15.51 38.34 12.60
CA GLU A 153 -15.93 37.98 13.96
C GLU A 153 -14.81 38.39 14.91
N ARG A 154 -15.11 39.44 15.67
CA ARG A 154 -14.44 39.71 16.95
C ARG A 154 -14.91 38.63 17.90
N ASP A 155 -13.98 37.97 18.60
CA ASP A 155 -14.10 37.98 20.05
C ASP A 155 -12.75 37.74 20.71
N GLY A 156 -12.50 38.50 21.77
CA GLY A 156 -11.39 38.30 22.68
C GLY A 156 -11.89 37.58 23.92
N THR A 157 -11.08 36.69 24.46
CA THR A 157 -10.90 36.52 25.90
C THR A 157 -9.70 35.62 26.12
N ASP A 158 -8.72 36.18 26.83
CA ASP A 158 -7.57 35.46 27.36
C ASP A 158 -8.05 34.33 28.29
N ASN A 159 -7.69 33.10 27.94
CA ASN A 159 -7.52 32.02 28.91
C ASN A 159 -6.22 31.30 28.57
N LYS A 160 -5.17 31.66 29.31
CA LYS A 160 -3.93 30.91 29.41
C LYS A 160 -4.26 29.62 30.16
N ASP A 161 -4.19 28.50 29.45
CA ASP A 161 -3.81 27.14 29.93
C ASP A 161 -4.39 26.05 29.01
N VAL A 162 -4.00 26.07 27.73
CA VAL A 162 -4.17 24.92 26.82
C VAL A 162 -2.86 24.72 26.04
N ASN A 163 -2.10 23.71 26.49
CA ASN A 163 -0.99 23.00 25.84
C ASN A 163 -0.25 23.74 24.71
N ASP A 164 0.95 24.24 25.02
CA ASP A 164 1.92 24.79 24.06
C ASP A 164 2.20 23.87 22.86
N GLU A 165 2.08 22.55 23.01
CA GLU A 165 2.24 21.56 21.92
C GLU A 165 1.14 21.66 20.86
N VAL A 166 -0.12 21.87 21.26
CA VAL A 166 -1.26 22.02 20.34
C VAL A 166 -1.12 23.31 19.55
N LEU A 167 -0.69 24.39 20.22
CA LEU A 167 -0.38 25.67 19.60
C LEU A 167 0.80 25.56 18.61
N TYR A 168 1.83 24.77 18.96
CA TYR A 168 2.97 24.51 18.08
C TYR A 168 2.55 23.70 16.84
N MET A 169 1.74 22.66 16.99
CA MET A 169 1.18 21.89 15.87
C MET A 169 0.33 22.74 14.93
N TRP A 170 -0.48 23.67 15.46
CA TRP A 170 -1.25 24.62 14.65
C TRP A 170 -0.37 25.59 13.84
N ARG A 171 0.86 25.88 14.28
CA ARG A 171 1.84 26.66 13.49
C ARG A 171 2.51 25.85 12.39
N GLU A 172 2.49 24.52 12.52
CA GLU A 172 3.08 23.58 11.56
C GLU A 172 2.06 23.12 10.51
N THR A 173 0.80 22.96 10.88
CA THR A 173 -0.31 22.65 9.99
C THR A 173 -1.07 23.92 9.59
N GLY A 174 -1.17 24.21 8.29
CA GLY A 174 -1.92 25.37 7.81
C GLY A 174 -3.42 25.35 8.17
N LYS A 175 -4.07 26.52 8.06
CA LYS A 175 -5.49 26.71 8.44
C LYS A 175 -6.47 25.84 7.64
N ARG A 176 -6.12 25.45 6.41
CA ARG A 176 -7.01 24.68 5.51
C ARG A 176 -6.34 23.41 4.99
N ARG A 177 -7.16 22.39 4.81
CA ARG A 177 -6.78 21.11 4.16
C ARG A 177 -6.68 21.32 2.65
N GLY A 178 -5.54 20.96 2.07
CA GLY A 178 -5.25 21.05 0.63
C GLY A 178 -5.66 19.79 -0.12
N LYS A 179 -4.98 19.51 -1.25
CA LYS A 179 -5.10 18.23 -1.96
C LYS A 179 -4.33 17.13 -1.21
N PRO A 180 -4.68 15.84 -1.37
CA PRO A 180 -3.86 14.77 -0.84
C PRO A 180 -2.47 14.77 -1.47
N LEU A 181 -1.47 14.34 -0.71
CA LEU A 181 -0.15 14.02 -1.21
C LEU A 181 -0.24 12.71 -1.99
N HIS A 182 0.56 12.60 -3.06
CA HIS A 182 0.54 11.42 -3.93
C HIS A 182 0.90 10.14 -3.16
N GLY A 183 0.12 9.06 -3.31
CA GLY A 183 0.36 7.80 -2.57
C GLY A 183 1.80 7.26 -2.70
N PRO A 184 2.36 7.17 -3.93
CA PRO A 184 3.77 6.85 -4.14
C PRO A 184 4.77 7.83 -3.51
N PHE A 185 4.42 9.11 -3.34
CA PHE A 185 5.28 10.07 -2.64
C PHE A 185 5.36 9.76 -1.15
N ILE A 186 4.21 9.54 -0.50
CA ILE A 186 4.18 9.13 0.92
C ILE A 186 4.90 7.80 1.13
N ALA A 187 4.74 6.84 0.21
CA ALA A 187 5.49 5.58 0.26
C ALA A 187 7.01 5.79 0.15
N ALA A 188 7.45 6.71 -0.71
CA ALA A 188 8.86 7.09 -0.81
C ALA A 188 9.37 7.74 0.48
N LEU A 189 8.60 8.65 1.10
CA LEU A 189 8.97 9.28 2.37
C LEU A 189 9.06 8.26 3.52
N LEU A 190 8.10 7.35 3.63
CA LEU A 190 8.13 6.27 4.61
C LEU A 190 9.42 5.43 4.48
N ASN A 191 9.83 5.12 3.25
CA ASN A 191 11.07 4.38 3.00
C ASN A 191 12.32 5.22 3.29
N ASP A 192 12.43 6.39 2.68
CA ASP A 192 13.67 7.18 2.66
C ASP A 192 13.96 7.86 4.01
N VAL A 193 12.91 8.28 4.73
CA VAL A 193 13.03 9.01 6.00
C VAL A 193 12.97 8.06 7.19
N PHE A 194 12.18 6.99 7.12
CA PHE A 194 11.90 6.11 8.28
C PHE A 194 12.31 4.65 8.07
N GLY A 195 12.74 4.24 6.88
CA GLY A 195 13.04 2.84 6.57
C GLY A 195 11.81 1.92 6.53
N ILE A 196 10.60 2.49 6.41
CA ILE A 196 9.33 1.76 6.40
C ILE A 196 8.92 1.46 4.96
N GLN A 197 8.77 0.18 4.63
CA GLN A 197 8.33 -0.23 3.31
C GLN A 197 6.79 -0.16 3.18
N ALA A 198 6.32 0.73 2.32
CA ALA A 198 4.90 0.87 1.97
C ALA A 198 4.67 0.69 0.48
N ARG A 199 3.40 0.57 0.07
CA ARG A 199 3.02 0.57 -1.35
C ARG A 199 2.17 1.79 -1.68
N GLY A 200 2.55 2.52 -2.73
CA GLY A 200 1.75 3.61 -3.29
C GLY A 200 1.07 3.19 -4.60
N GLY A 201 -0.18 3.60 -4.81
CA GLY A 201 -0.92 3.38 -6.07
C GLY A 201 -2.37 2.97 -5.83
N CYS A 202 -2.98 2.26 -6.79
CA CYS A 202 -4.38 1.82 -6.74
C CYS A 202 -4.57 0.33 -6.35
N ALA A 203 -3.50 -0.34 -5.88
CA ALA A 203 -3.53 -1.72 -5.40
C ALA A 203 -4.18 -2.76 -6.35
N CYS A 204 -4.00 -2.59 -7.67
CA CYS A 204 -4.63 -3.41 -8.72
C CYS A 204 -6.17 -3.39 -8.70
N ALA A 205 -6.76 -2.39 -8.06
CA ALA A 205 -8.21 -2.23 -7.89
C ALA A 205 -8.67 -0.91 -8.53
N GLY A 206 -8.27 -0.66 -9.79
CA GLY A 206 -8.53 0.60 -10.50
C GLY A 206 -9.99 1.07 -10.44
N PRO A 207 -10.98 0.25 -10.84
CA PRO A 207 -12.39 0.62 -10.77
C PRO A 207 -12.87 0.95 -9.36
N TYR A 208 -12.46 0.15 -8.36
CA TYR A 208 -12.76 0.44 -6.96
C TYR A 208 -12.10 1.74 -6.49
N GLY A 209 -10.87 2.02 -6.93
CA GLY A 209 -10.16 3.27 -6.66
C GLY A 209 -10.88 4.50 -7.21
N HIS A 210 -11.50 4.40 -8.40
CA HIS A 210 -12.30 5.49 -8.96
C HIS A 210 -13.54 5.77 -8.09
N ASN A 211 -14.25 4.73 -7.66
CA ASN A 211 -15.38 4.88 -6.75
C ASN A 211 -14.95 5.48 -5.39
N LEU A 212 -13.92 4.89 -4.78
CA LEU A 212 -13.39 5.27 -3.48
C LEU A 212 -12.87 6.70 -3.41
N LEU A 213 -12.27 7.20 -4.49
CA LEU A 213 -11.73 8.57 -4.59
C LEU A 213 -12.69 9.55 -5.28
N HIS A 214 -13.93 9.13 -5.53
CA HIS A 214 -14.97 9.91 -6.19
C HIS A 214 -14.54 10.49 -7.55
N VAL A 215 -13.80 9.69 -8.33
CA VAL A 215 -13.40 10.02 -9.70
C VAL A 215 -14.61 9.85 -10.61
N ASN A 216 -15.18 10.96 -11.07
CA ASN A 216 -16.29 10.95 -12.01
C ASN A 216 -15.85 10.59 -13.44
N GLU A 217 -16.82 10.37 -14.33
CA GLU A 217 -16.59 9.97 -15.72
C GLU A 217 -15.74 11.01 -16.51
N PRO A 218 -16.02 12.33 -16.48
CA PRO A 218 -15.15 13.31 -17.14
C PRO A 218 -13.70 13.27 -16.66
N SER A 219 -13.48 13.11 -15.34
CA SER A 219 -12.13 13.00 -14.77
C SER A 219 -11.44 11.71 -15.21
N THR A 220 -12.20 10.60 -15.30
CA THR A 220 -11.69 9.32 -15.79
C THR A 220 -11.20 9.43 -17.24
N LEU A 221 -11.98 10.05 -18.12
CA LEU A 221 -11.61 10.26 -19.52
C LEU A 221 -10.40 11.18 -19.66
N ALA A 222 -10.29 12.22 -18.82
CA ALA A 222 -9.12 13.08 -18.81
C ALA A 222 -7.85 12.37 -18.32
N ILE A 223 -7.95 11.55 -17.26
CA ILE A 223 -6.86 10.69 -16.79
C ILE A 223 -6.42 9.76 -17.94
N ARG A 224 -7.36 9.11 -18.63
CA ARG A 224 -7.06 8.26 -19.79
C ARG A 224 -6.33 9.04 -20.88
N SER A 225 -6.83 10.21 -21.28
CA SER A 225 -6.22 11.03 -22.32
C SER A 225 -4.79 11.46 -21.96
N ALA A 226 -4.55 11.85 -20.69
CA ALA A 226 -3.20 12.18 -20.23
C ALA A 226 -2.26 10.97 -20.23
N ILE A 227 -2.75 9.77 -19.88
CA ILE A 227 -1.99 8.52 -19.98
C ILE A 227 -1.64 8.20 -21.44
N GLU A 228 -2.58 8.37 -22.37
CA GLU A 228 -2.34 8.17 -23.82
C GLU A 228 -1.28 9.15 -24.36
N LYS A 229 -1.17 10.35 -23.80
CA LYS A 229 -0.09 11.32 -24.07
C LYS A 229 1.25 10.99 -23.37
N GLY A 230 1.33 9.87 -22.66
CA GLY A 230 2.53 9.40 -21.99
C GLY A 230 2.72 9.91 -20.55
N TYR A 231 1.71 10.54 -19.94
CA TYR A 231 1.76 11.03 -18.56
C TYR A 231 1.13 10.05 -17.57
N ALA A 232 1.70 8.85 -17.40
CA ALA A 232 1.12 7.84 -16.50
C ALA A 232 1.10 8.26 -15.02
N GLY A 233 1.88 9.28 -14.64
CA GLY A 233 1.94 9.80 -13.29
C GLY A 233 0.67 10.51 -12.80
N VAL A 234 -0.27 10.86 -13.69
CA VAL A 234 -1.56 11.46 -13.29
C VAL A 234 -2.50 10.51 -12.55
N LYS A 235 -2.19 9.21 -12.55
CA LYS A 235 -3.03 8.17 -11.94
C LYS A 235 -3.26 8.46 -10.45
N PRO A 236 -4.52 8.52 -9.99
CA PRO A 236 -4.79 8.64 -8.57
C PRO A 236 -4.45 7.34 -7.84
N GLY A 237 -4.27 7.44 -6.53
CA GLY A 237 -3.94 6.29 -5.69
C GLY A 237 -3.72 6.72 -4.25
N TRP A 238 -3.41 5.75 -3.41
CA TRP A 238 -3.23 5.91 -1.97
C TRP A 238 -1.97 5.20 -1.50
N THR A 239 -1.64 5.37 -0.22
CA THR A 239 -0.59 4.61 0.45
C THR A 239 -1.22 3.45 1.20
N ARG A 240 -0.58 2.29 1.14
CA ARG A 240 -1.01 1.07 1.83
C ARG A 240 0.12 0.45 2.63
N LEU A 241 -0.21 0.10 3.87
CA LEU A 241 0.62 -0.65 4.81
C LEU A 241 -0.12 -1.90 5.30
N SER A 242 0.62 -2.85 5.84
CA SER A 242 0.06 -4.06 6.46
C SER A 242 0.80 -4.31 7.76
N PHE A 243 0.06 -4.70 8.79
CA PHE A 243 0.59 -5.06 10.11
C PHE A 243 0.51 -6.59 10.22
N PRO A 244 1.57 -7.31 9.83
CA PRO A 244 1.58 -8.76 9.96
C PRO A 244 1.54 -9.14 11.44
N TYR A 245 0.88 -10.25 11.76
CA TYR A 245 0.75 -10.74 13.14
C TYR A 245 2.10 -11.00 13.86
N TYR A 246 3.19 -11.18 13.11
CA TYR A 246 4.54 -11.42 13.65
C TYR A 246 5.38 -10.13 13.80
N MET A 247 4.79 -8.95 13.58
CA MET A 247 5.42 -7.65 13.83
C MET A 247 5.57 -7.40 15.33
N PHE A 248 6.64 -6.71 15.73
CA PHE A 248 6.81 -6.26 17.12
C PHE A 248 5.97 -5.03 17.42
N ASN A 249 5.50 -4.88 18.66
CA ASN A 249 4.68 -3.73 19.07
C ASN A 249 5.44 -2.40 18.89
N GLU A 250 6.74 -2.38 19.14
CA GLU A 250 7.59 -1.21 18.98
C GLU A 250 7.66 -0.75 17.51
N GLU A 251 7.73 -1.70 16.58
CA GLU A 251 7.67 -1.43 15.13
C GLU A 251 6.31 -0.85 14.73
N PHE A 252 5.22 -1.42 15.27
CA PHE A 252 3.86 -0.94 15.03
C PHE A 252 3.69 0.51 15.50
N GLU A 253 4.11 0.83 16.73
CA GLU A 253 4.01 2.19 17.28
C GLU A 253 4.88 3.20 16.51
N PHE A 254 6.08 2.78 16.08
CA PHE A 254 6.94 3.59 15.22
C PHE A 254 6.28 3.91 13.88
N ILE A 255 5.62 2.92 13.25
CA ILE A 255 4.92 3.13 11.97
C ILE A 255 3.80 4.15 12.12
N LEU A 256 2.96 4.05 13.16
CA LEU A 256 1.88 5.02 13.40
C LEU A 256 2.43 6.43 13.63
N THR A 257 3.50 6.54 14.43
CA THR A 257 4.17 7.81 14.70
C THR A 257 4.76 8.42 13.42
N ALA A 258 5.33 7.62 12.52
CA ALA A 258 5.82 8.08 11.23
C ALA A 258 4.68 8.57 10.31
N ILE A 259 3.53 7.89 10.30
CA ILE A 259 2.34 8.34 9.55
C ILE A 259 1.85 9.69 10.07
N GLU A 260 1.74 9.86 11.39
CA GLU A 260 1.34 11.11 12.03
C GLU A 260 2.35 12.24 11.73
N PHE A 261 3.65 11.94 11.78
CA PHE A 261 4.69 12.89 11.40
C PHE A 261 4.49 13.36 9.95
N LEU A 262 4.26 12.43 9.02
CA LEU A 262 4.00 12.79 7.61
C LEU A 262 2.68 13.54 7.43
N ALA A 263 1.68 13.31 8.29
CA ALA A 263 0.44 14.08 8.28
C ALA A 263 0.61 15.53 8.73
N ILE A 264 1.67 15.84 9.47
CA ILE A 264 2.01 17.20 9.90
C ILE A 264 2.99 17.85 8.92
N TYR A 265 4.03 17.12 8.52
CA TYR A 265 5.20 17.69 7.83
C TYR A 265 5.42 17.18 6.41
N GLY A 266 4.71 16.15 5.96
CA GLY A 266 5.01 15.42 4.73
C GLY A 266 5.04 16.30 3.48
N HIS A 267 4.20 17.34 3.41
CA HIS A 267 4.19 18.26 2.26
C HIS A 267 5.48 19.07 2.16
N ARG A 268 6.17 19.33 3.27
CA ARG A 268 7.43 20.09 3.27
C ARG A 268 8.56 19.40 2.54
N PHE A 269 8.49 18.08 2.39
CA PHE A 269 9.51 17.29 1.69
C PHE A 269 9.40 17.38 0.16
N LEU A 270 8.29 17.91 -0.40
CA LEU A 270 8.08 18.03 -1.85
C LEU A 270 9.27 18.65 -2.62
N PRO A 271 9.97 19.70 -2.12
CA PRO A 271 11.11 20.28 -2.80
C PRO A 271 12.31 19.33 -2.95
N LEU A 272 12.47 18.37 -2.02
CA LEU A 272 13.60 17.42 -2.01
C LEU A 272 13.46 16.27 -3.01
N TYR A 273 12.31 16.16 -3.67
CA TYR A 273 12.04 15.06 -4.59
C TYR A 273 11.85 15.55 -6.01
N HIS A 274 12.12 14.68 -6.98
CA HIS A 274 11.72 14.83 -8.36
C HIS A 274 10.51 13.94 -8.64
N PHE A 275 9.45 14.53 -9.19
CA PHE A 275 8.30 13.77 -9.69
C PHE A 275 8.42 13.56 -11.20
N ASN A 276 8.43 12.30 -11.63
CA ASN A 276 8.42 11.94 -13.03
C ASN A 276 6.98 11.77 -13.52
N TRP A 277 6.49 12.74 -14.30
CA TRP A 277 5.13 12.72 -14.86
C TRP A 277 4.85 11.52 -15.79
N LYS A 278 5.89 10.96 -16.42
CA LYS A 278 5.72 9.81 -17.33
C LYS A 278 5.47 8.51 -16.60
N THR A 279 6.09 8.33 -15.43
CA THR A 279 6.04 7.06 -14.68
C THR A 279 5.22 7.15 -13.40
N GLY A 280 5.04 8.33 -12.83
CA GLY A 280 4.48 8.55 -11.50
C GLY A 280 5.46 8.31 -10.35
N SER A 281 6.74 8.07 -10.64
CA SER A 281 7.76 7.78 -9.62
C SER A 281 8.26 9.07 -8.96
N TRP A 282 8.52 8.98 -7.66
CA TRP A 282 9.17 10.02 -6.87
C TRP A 282 10.59 9.59 -6.56
N THR A 283 11.58 10.42 -6.88
CA THR A 283 13.00 10.13 -6.63
C THR A 283 13.65 11.24 -5.81
N PHE A 284 14.39 10.84 -4.80
CA PHE A 284 15.10 11.79 -3.94
C PHE A 284 16.23 12.51 -4.68
N LYS A 285 16.32 13.83 -4.51
CA LYS A 285 17.37 14.65 -5.13
C LYS A 285 18.65 14.61 -4.30
N LYS A 286 19.46 13.55 -4.49
CA LYS A 286 20.71 13.31 -3.73
C LYS A 286 21.68 14.51 -3.64
N ARG A 287 21.72 15.39 -4.65
CA ARG A 287 22.64 16.54 -4.69
C ARG A 287 22.33 17.62 -3.64
N GLU A 288 21.09 17.75 -3.19
CA GLU A 288 20.63 18.81 -2.26
C GLU A 288 20.80 18.42 -0.77
N PHE A 289 21.26 17.20 -0.47
CA PHE A 289 21.24 16.66 0.89
C PHE A 289 22.61 16.40 1.53
N LYS A 290 23.69 16.44 0.75
CA LYS A 290 25.05 16.30 1.30
C LYS A 290 25.39 17.43 2.30
N ASP A 291 24.71 18.57 2.20
CA ASP A 291 24.97 19.74 3.01
C ASP A 291 24.07 19.83 4.27
N LEU A 292 23.14 18.89 4.47
CA LEU A 292 22.15 18.91 5.56
C LEU A 292 22.39 17.82 6.63
N VAL A 293 23.41 16.98 6.46
CA VAL A 293 23.70 15.87 7.38
C VAL A 293 24.82 16.28 8.33
N VAL A 294 24.48 16.51 9.59
CA VAL A 294 25.45 16.56 10.69
C VAL A 294 25.69 15.12 11.15
N GLU A 295 26.95 14.72 11.26
CA GLU A 295 27.31 13.44 11.88
C GLU A 295 27.00 13.49 13.38
N GLU A 296 26.23 12.53 13.89
CA GLU A 296 25.93 12.41 15.32
C GLU A 296 26.80 11.33 15.97
N ASN A 297 27.19 11.60 17.22
CA ASN A 297 27.84 10.64 18.12
C ASN A 297 26.89 9.47 18.43
N LYS A 298 27.38 8.25 18.21
CA LYS A 298 26.63 6.99 18.31
C LYS A 298 26.58 6.45 19.74
N ASP A 299 26.07 7.21 20.70
CA ASP A 299 25.88 6.67 22.06
C ASP A 299 24.40 6.36 22.33
N ASN A 300 24.09 5.06 22.45
CA ASN A 300 22.90 4.44 23.07
C ASN A 300 21.46 4.91 22.71
N ILE A 301 21.23 5.58 21.57
CA ILE A 301 19.87 5.95 21.15
C ILE A 301 19.18 4.78 20.42
N ASN A 302 17.90 4.53 20.73
CA ASN A 302 17.09 3.53 20.04
C ASN A 302 16.99 3.83 18.52
N LYS A 303 17.09 2.81 17.67
CA LYS A 303 16.99 2.94 16.20
C LYS A 303 15.79 3.78 15.75
N PHE A 304 14.60 3.56 16.29
CA PHE A 304 13.38 4.28 15.89
C PHE A 304 13.41 5.75 16.29
N GLU A 305 13.97 6.05 17.46
CA GLU A 305 14.14 7.41 17.95
C GLU A 305 15.12 8.18 17.06
N SER A 306 16.22 7.55 16.62
CA SER A 306 17.16 8.17 15.70
C SER A 306 16.52 8.60 14.37
N TYR A 307 15.59 7.80 13.81
CA TYR A 307 14.84 8.18 12.61
C TYR A 307 13.96 9.42 12.87
N LEU A 308 13.26 9.46 14.01
CA LEU A 308 12.38 10.58 14.35
C LEU A 308 13.16 11.87 14.60
N ILE A 309 14.29 11.80 15.30
CA ILE A 309 15.18 12.95 15.54
C ILE A 309 15.68 13.51 14.20
N ARG A 310 16.20 12.65 13.33
CA ARG A 310 16.69 13.06 12.01
C ARG A 310 15.59 13.66 11.14
N ALA A 311 14.40 13.05 11.14
CA ALA A 311 13.25 13.58 10.41
C ALA A 311 12.88 14.99 10.90
N LYS A 312 12.85 15.22 12.22
CA LYS A 312 12.61 16.53 12.82
C LYS A 312 13.67 17.56 12.44
N GLN A 313 14.96 17.18 12.43
CA GLN A 313 16.05 18.06 12.01
C GLN A 313 15.89 18.50 10.55
N ILE A 314 15.60 17.56 9.64
CA ILE A 314 15.37 17.86 8.21
C ILE A 314 14.21 18.85 8.06
N VAL A 315 13.08 18.60 8.74
CA VAL A 315 11.88 19.44 8.64
C VAL A 315 12.12 20.89 9.08
N LYS A 316 13.01 21.14 10.04
CA LYS A 316 13.38 22.49 10.48
C LYS A 316 14.06 23.31 9.37
N LEU A 317 14.73 22.63 8.43
CA LEU A 317 15.45 23.25 7.32
C LEU A 317 14.55 23.44 6.09
N LEU A 318 13.34 22.86 6.09
CA LEU A 318 12.42 22.90 4.96
C LEU A 318 11.38 24.02 5.09
N PRO A 319 10.98 24.65 3.97
CA PRO A 319 9.97 25.70 3.97
C PRO A 319 8.63 25.18 4.49
N LYS A 320 7.94 26.00 5.29
CA LYS A 320 6.67 25.61 5.91
C LYS A 320 5.57 25.26 4.91
N PHE A 321 5.50 26.04 3.83
CA PHE A 321 4.54 25.93 2.75
C PHE A 321 5.31 26.02 1.42
N PRO A 322 5.80 24.89 0.89
CA PRO A 322 6.52 24.89 -0.38
C PRO A 322 5.61 25.31 -1.53
N SER A 323 6.21 25.94 -2.53
CA SER A 323 5.50 26.33 -3.75
C SER A 323 5.04 25.10 -4.53
N GLN A 324 3.92 25.25 -5.25
CA GLN A 324 3.40 24.20 -6.11
C GLN A 324 4.34 23.98 -7.30
N ARG A 325 4.57 22.70 -7.66
CA ARG A 325 5.40 22.38 -8.82
C ARG A 325 4.72 22.79 -10.12
N LYS A 326 5.54 23.13 -11.12
CA LYS A 326 5.06 23.34 -12.50
C LYS A 326 4.44 22.05 -13.04
N ILE A 327 3.20 22.17 -13.51
CA ILE A 327 2.45 21.10 -14.17
C ILE A 327 2.66 21.25 -15.69
N PRO A 328 2.90 20.16 -16.44
CA PRO A 328 2.95 20.19 -17.90
C PRO A 328 1.71 20.88 -18.51
N GLN A 329 1.90 21.67 -19.56
CA GLN A 329 0.80 22.45 -20.17
C GLN A 329 -0.36 21.57 -20.67
N ASP A 330 -0.07 20.31 -21.06
CA ASP A 330 -1.06 19.35 -21.53
C ASP A 330 -1.94 18.73 -20.43
N ILE A 331 -1.63 19.00 -19.16
CA ILE A 331 -2.32 18.43 -18.00
C ILE A 331 -3.14 19.54 -17.34
N ASN A 332 -4.45 19.37 -17.31
CA ASN A 332 -5.34 20.28 -16.59
C ASN A 332 -5.11 20.17 -15.06
N PRO A 333 -4.65 21.22 -14.37
CA PRO A 333 -4.39 21.20 -12.93
C PRO A 333 -5.61 20.87 -12.06
N ASN A 334 -6.81 21.17 -12.55
CA ASN A 334 -8.06 20.90 -11.84
C ASN A 334 -8.40 19.40 -11.81
N LEU A 335 -7.80 18.61 -12.70
CA LEU A 335 -8.04 17.17 -12.82
C LEU A 335 -6.98 16.33 -12.07
N LEU A 336 -6.00 17.00 -11.44
CA LEU A 336 -5.05 16.33 -10.54
C LEU A 336 -5.68 16.12 -9.17
N PHE A 337 -5.79 14.86 -8.78
CA PHE A 337 -6.33 14.44 -7.49
C PHE A 337 -5.38 14.67 -6.32
N PHE A 338 -4.13 15.07 -6.58
CA PHE A 338 -3.10 15.20 -5.56
C PHE A 338 -2.22 16.44 -5.77
N GLN A 339 -1.46 16.81 -4.75
CA GLN A 339 -0.46 17.87 -4.81
C GLN A 339 0.88 17.35 -5.35
N VAL A 340 1.56 18.19 -6.15
CA VAL A 340 2.84 17.90 -6.81
C VAL A 340 3.86 18.99 -6.57
#